data_AF-A0A9W7YJ23-F1
#
_entry.id   AF-A0A9W7YJ23-F1
#
_cell.length_a   1.000
_cell.length_b   1.000
_cell.length_c   1.000
_cell.angle_alpha   90.00
_cell.angle_beta   90.00
_cell.angle_gamma   90.00
#
_symmetry.space_group_name_H-M   'P 1'
#
loop_
_entity.id
_entity.type
_entity.pdbx_description
1 polymer ?
#
loop_
_entity_poly.entity_id
_entity_poly.type
_entity_poly.pdbx_seq_one_letter_code
_entity_poly.pdbx_strand_id
1 'polypeptide(L)'
;MADSIQQQLQQLVLLSDSVEAGAGGGGSGSGGLGEGSGSGVSTVEEAMEQLGPLIHSVYRANKQKLFRQQVELFAQRKDAEIMKLCGSYHQEFVQSVAQLLKVRQNTSELQEKVVGLNAELQQSGKSLYEKKAELLSLRREQRNIQRAADAVRAGLQVVQMAARFDEQVATKEYHAAIKTVGSLREANAAVRRHAFGRLLEASIPKMETRLQAAALSDMKDWLYGLKKTTRDIGRRLAARMEKKQETWRERDASVRERYFVSSAVQFVLDEEFDHDDPTTVDMMPLYQCLHINERLGRRAEFRRSFSEDRSDQLSLVLAAAVQFAPGHLGALEGMLHDIIGFFAVEHNIVASAPDFRSKADVDALWDSGTAKLTDIIARNIQTIRSNADVSAALQRLLTTFTYVMEENAYDVRKLRELMLAVFGA
;
A
#
# COMPACT_ATOMS: atom_id res chain seq x y z
N MET A 1 62.33 99.97 45.69
CA MET A 1 62.72 98.67 46.31
C MET A 1 61.57 98.01 47.09
N ALA A 2 60.71 98.75 47.79
CA ALA A 2 59.45 98.18 48.32
C ALA A 2 58.54 97.69 47.18
N ASP A 3 58.49 98.42 46.07
CA ASP A 3 57.73 98.04 44.86
C ASP A 3 58.25 96.75 44.21
N SER A 4 59.53 96.42 44.37
CA SER A 4 60.13 95.18 43.82
C SER A 4 59.69 93.94 44.59
N ILE A 5 59.54 94.05 45.91
CA ILE A 5 59.07 92.96 46.76
C ILE A 5 57.55 92.80 46.60
N GLN A 6 56.82 93.91 46.47
CA GLN A 6 55.40 93.89 46.16
C GLN A 6 55.12 93.30 44.77
N GLN A 7 55.91 93.66 43.75
CA GLN A 7 55.83 93.08 42.41
C GLN A 7 56.18 91.59 42.38
N GLN A 8 57.20 91.15 43.16
CA GLN A 8 57.55 89.73 43.23
C GLN A 8 56.49 88.89 43.96
N LEU A 9 55.87 89.43 45.02
CA LEU A 9 54.71 88.78 45.66
C LEU A 9 53.48 88.79 44.75
N GLN A 10 53.27 89.83 43.96
CA GLN A 10 52.18 89.93 43.00
C GLN A 10 52.39 89.02 41.77
N GLN A 11 53.64 88.75 41.39
CA GLN A 11 54.00 87.73 40.39
C GLN A 11 53.71 86.31 40.88
N LEU A 12 53.98 86.02 42.15
CA LEU A 12 53.59 84.76 42.80
C LEU A 12 52.07 84.58 42.86
N VAL A 13 51.31 85.67 43.05
CA VAL A 13 49.84 85.65 43.00
C VAL A 13 49.30 85.43 41.58
N LEU A 14 49.91 86.05 40.56
CA LEU A 14 49.48 85.88 39.16
C LEU A 14 49.75 84.47 38.60
N LEU A 15 50.77 83.76 39.13
CA LEU A 15 51.02 82.35 38.80
C LEU A 15 49.99 81.40 39.42
N SER A 16 49.40 81.77 40.56
CA SER A 16 48.30 81.03 41.20
C SER A 16 46.99 81.15 40.39
N ASP A 17 46.68 82.33 39.87
CA ASP A 17 45.42 82.56 39.13
C ASP A 17 45.39 81.87 37.75
N SER A 18 46.54 81.58 37.16
CA SER A 18 46.62 80.80 35.91
C SER A 18 46.20 79.33 36.06
N VAL A 19 46.07 78.82 37.28
CA VAL A 19 45.62 77.43 37.56
C VAL A 19 44.09 77.31 37.49
N GLU A 20 43.32 78.37 37.77
CA GLU A 20 41.85 78.31 37.79
C GLU A 20 41.21 78.35 36.39
N ALA A 21 41.89 78.89 35.37
CA ALA A 21 41.32 79.06 34.02
C ALA A 21 41.26 77.75 33.18
N GLY A 22 41.79 76.63 33.67
CA GLY A 22 41.85 75.36 32.93
C GLY A 22 40.72 74.36 33.21
N ALA A 23 39.85 74.61 34.20
CA ALA A 23 38.85 73.65 34.66
C ALA A 23 37.42 74.07 34.23
N GLY A 24 37.15 74.07 32.93
CA GLY A 24 35.80 74.33 32.42
C GLY A 24 35.63 74.03 30.95
N GLY A 25 35.12 72.84 30.61
CA GLY A 25 34.68 72.51 29.26
C GLY A 25 34.66 71.01 28.98
N GLY A 26 33.49 70.38 29.16
CA GLY A 26 33.28 68.94 29.01
C GLY A 26 33.19 68.44 27.57
N GLY A 27 33.14 67.11 27.43
CA GLY A 27 32.75 66.47 26.17
C GLY A 27 33.28 65.06 25.99
N SER A 28 32.54 64.10 26.55
CA SER A 28 32.24 62.78 25.97
C SER A 28 33.38 61.84 25.54
N GLY A 29 33.41 60.69 26.22
CA GLY A 29 33.85 59.42 25.65
C GLY A 29 35.05 58.82 26.37
N SER A 30 34.83 57.73 27.11
CA SER A 30 35.82 56.65 27.33
C SER A 30 35.32 55.61 28.34
N GLY A 31 35.37 54.33 27.94
CA GLY A 31 36.31 53.41 28.59
C GLY A 31 37.59 53.50 27.75
N GLY A 32 38.73 53.93 28.29
CA GLY A 32 39.67 53.15 29.09
C GLY A 32 40.80 52.75 28.14
N LEU A 33 42.10 53.02 28.34
CA LEU A 33 42.92 53.23 29.53
C LEU A 33 44.15 54.05 29.12
N GLY A 34 44.74 54.85 30.02
CA GLY A 34 46.05 55.46 29.77
C GLY A 34 46.36 56.66 30.66
N GLU A 35 47.18 56.40 31.66
CA GLU A 35 47.96 57.28 32.55
C GLU A 35 48.10 58.76 32.17
N GLY A 36 47.88 59.65 33.15
CA GLY A 36 48.15 61.09 33.00
C GLY A 36 47.78 61.91 34.24
N SER A 37 48.50 61.71 35.35
CA SER A 37 48.48 62.64 36.50
C SER A 37 49.92 63.04 36.80
N GLY A 38 50.28 64.29 36.51
CA GLY A 38 51.64 64.78 36.77
C GLY A 38 51.90 66.29 36.64
N SER A 39 51.03 67.08 36.00
CA SER A 39 51.35 68.50 35.73
C SER A 39 51.04 69.48 36.88
N GLY A 40 50.33 69.05 37.93
CA GLY A 40 49.94 69.95 39.03
C GLY A 40 50.98 70.06 40.16
N VAL A 41 51.93 69.11 40.25
CA VAL A 41 52.87 69.03 41.38
C VAL A 41 54.11 69.90 41.16
N SER A 42 54.56 70.06 39.91
CA SER A 42 55.81 70.76 39.59
C SER A 42 55.79 72.27 39.86
N THR A 43 54.63 72.92 39.77
CA THR A 43 54.51 74.37 39.96
C THR A 43 54.53 74.77 41.43
N VAL A 44 54.07 73.89 42.33
CA VAL A 44 54.12 74.12 43.78
C VAL A 44 55.56 73.96 44.29
N GLU A 45 56.30 72.96 43.78
CA GLU A 45 57.72 72.77 44.12
C GLU A 45 58.59 73.95 43.66
N GLU A 46 58.38 74.47 42.44
CA GLU A 46 59.08 75.66 41.93
C GLU A 46 58.77 76.92 42.75
N ALA A 47 57.52 77.10 43.21
CA ALA A 47 57.14 78.21 44.08
C ALA A 47 57.74 78.09 45.49
N MET A 48 57.89 76.86 46.01
CA MET A 48 58.53 76.60 47.30
C MET A 48 60.05 76.79 47.25
N GLU A 49 60.71 76.42 46.14
CA GLU A 49 62.14 76.67 45.94
C GLU A 49 62.48 78.18 45.88
N GLN A 50 61.59 78.99 45.33
CA GLN A 50 61.75 80.46 45.27
C GLN A 50 61.51 81.15 46.63
N LEU A 51 60.87 80.49 47.58
CA LEU A 51 60.59 81.03 48.92
C LEU A 51 61.87 81.13 49.77
N GLY A 52 62.80 80.18 49.62
CA GLY A 52 64.05 80.10 50.38
C GLY A 52 64.98 81.31 50.23
N PRO A 53 65.35 81.72 48.99
CA PRO A 53 66.16 82.92 48.73
C PRO A 53 65.49 84.22 49.23
N LEU A 54 64.16 84.29 49.13
CA LEU A 54 63.37 85.45 49.53
C LEU A 54 63.39 85.63 51.06
N ILE A 55 63.21 84.54 51.81
CA ILE A 55 63.36 84.53 53.27
C ILE A 55 64.79 84.95 53.67
N HIS A 56 65.82 84.44 52.99
CA HIS A 56 67.21 84.79 53.26
C HIS A 56 67.53 86.28 53.03
N SER A 57 66.96 86.89 51.99
CA SER A 57 67.11 88.32 51.69
C SER A 57 66.43 89.23 52.72
N VAL A 58 65.25 88.83 53.22
CA VAL A 58 64.50 89.53 54.26
C VAL A 58 65.21 89.49 55.62
N TYR A 59 65.86 88.36 55.93
CA TYR A 59 66.70 88.21 57.13
C TYR A 59 67.95 89.10 57.08
N ARG A 60 68.61 89.23 55.91
CA ARG A 60 69.77 90.14 55.73
C ARG A 60 69.38 91.62 55.83
N ALA A 61 68.16 91.98 55.42
CA ALA A 61 67.65 93.36 55.47
C ALA A 61 67.04 93.76 56.83
N ASN A 62 67.06 92.87 57.85
CA ASN A 62 66.49 93.06 59.19
C ASN A 62 64.99 93.47 59.23
N LYS A 63 64.20 93.07 58.21
CA LYS A 63 62.77 93.40 58.07
C LYS A 63 61.83 92.21 58.37
N GLN A 64 62.28 91.29 59.22
CA GLN A 64 61.59 90.04 59.54
C GLN A 64 60.16 90.24 60.09
N LYS A 65 59.95 91.26 60.94
CA LYS A 65 58.65 91.54 61.53
C LYS A 65 57.62 91.99 60.50
N LEU A 66 58.03 92.81 59.54
CA LEU A 66 57.15 93.31 58.47
C LEU A 66 56.78 92.20 57.48
N PHE A 67 57.72 91.30 57.15
CA PHE A 67 57.44 90.17 56.29
C PHE A 67 56.48 89.16 56.96
N ARG A 68 56.68 88.83 58.24
CA ARG A 68 55.71 88.00 58.99
C ARG A 68 54.33 88.64 58.98
N GLN A 69 54.23 89.94 59.28
CA GLN A 69 52.96 90.65 59.28
C GLN A 69 52.29 90.64 57.90
N GLN A 70 53.07 90.74 56.82
CA GLN A 70 52.57 90.72 55.45
C GLN A 70 52.13 89.31 55.00
N VAL A 71 52.83 88.25 55.43
CA VAL A 71 52.41 86.86 55.23
C VAL A 71 51.16 86.55 56.04
N GLU A 72 51.06 87.04 57.27
CA GLU A 72 49.89 86.84 58.12
C GLU A 72 48.65 87.56 57.57
N LEU A 73 48.82 88.79 57.07
CA LEU A 73 47.77 89.50 56.34
C LEU A 73 47.38 88.81 55.03
N PHE A 74 48.34 88.20 54.33
CA PHE A 74 48.07 87.42 53.12
C PHE A 74 47.29 86.14 53.43
N ALA A 75 47.69 85.40 54.47
CA ALA A 75 46.98 84.21 54.94
C ALA A 75 45.54 84.57 55.35
N GLN A 76 45.35 85.62 56.16
CA GLN A 76 44.02 86.10 56.53
C GLN A 76 43.18 86.51 55.33
N ARG A 77 43.78 87.15 54.31
CA ARG A 77 43.08 87.53 53.08
C ARG A 77 42.67 86.31 52.26
N LYS A 78 43.54 85.31 52.13
CA LYS A 78 43.24 84.06 51.41
C LYS A 78 42.23 83.20 52.18
N ASP A 79 42.29 83.15 53.50
CA ASP A 79 41.28 82.49 54.33
C ASP A 79 39.92 83.18 54.20
N ALA A 80 39.88 84.51 54.13
CA ALA A 80 38.65 85.26 53.87
C ALA A 80 38.09 85.03 52.46
N GLU A 81 38.97 84.89 51.45
CA GLU A 81 38.60 84.58 50.07
C GLU A 81 38.03 83.15 49.96
N ILE A 82 38.68 82.17 50.60
CA ILE A 82 38.20 80.79 50.69
C ILE A 82 36.86 80.74 51.44
N MET A 83 36.71 81.46 52.57
CA MET A 83 35.43 81.52 53.28
C MET A 83 34.32 82.16 52.44
N LYS A 84 34.63 83.16 51.63
CA LYS A 84 33.65 83.79 50.73
C LYS A 84 33.24 82.83 49.61
N LEU A 85 34.20 82.11 49.02
CA LEU A 85 33.96 81.12 47.96
C LEU A 85 33.19 79.91 48.49
N CYS A 86 33.58 79.39 49.65
CA CYS A 86 32.84 78.36 50.38
C CYS A 86 31.44 78.86 50.75
N GLY A 87 31.30 80.11 51.20
CA GLY A 87 30.00 80.71 51.51
C GLY A 87 29.08 80.83 50.29
N SER A 88 29.62 81.16 49.11
CA SER A 88 28.82 81.31 47.88
C SER A 88 28.47 79.99 47.20
N TYR A 89 29.36 78.99 47.25
CA TYR A 89 29.21 77.74 46.49
C TYR A 89 28.93 76.49 47.34
N HIS A 90 28.95 76.58 48.67
CA HIS A 90 28.65 75.43 49.54
C HIS A 90 27.27 74.85 49.26
N GLN A 91 26.27 75.70 49.01
CA GLN A 91 24.90 75.23 48.76
C GLN A 91 24.80 74.46 47.44
N GLU A 92 25.46 74.92 46.38
CA GLU A 92 25.50 74.22 45.08
C GLU A 92 26.30 72.91 45.19
N PHE A 93 27.44 72.91 45.88
CA PHE A 93 28.23 71.72 46.13
C PHE A 93 27.43 70.65 46.91
N VAL A 94 26.73 71.05 47.98
CA VAL A 94 25.86 70.14 48.74
C VAL A 94 24.74 69.59 47.87
N GLN A 95 24.15 70.40 46.98
CA GLN A 95 23.13 69.93 46.03
C GLN A 95 23.70 68.93 45.02
N SER A 96 24.88 69.17 44.45
CA SER A 96 25.53 68.22 43.52
C SER A 96 25.91 66.91 44.20
N VAL A 97 26.40 66.95 45.45
CA VAL A 97 26.67 65.75 46.25
C VAL A 97 25.37 64.99 46.55
N ALA A 98 24.30 65.69 46.90
CA ALA A 98 22.98 65.07 47.10
C ALA A 98 22.44 64.42 45.81
N GLN A 99 22.64 65.05 44.64
CA GLN A 99 22.27 64.48 43.35
C GLN A 99 23.10 63.23 43.01
N LEU A 100 24.41 63.24 43.25
CA LEU A 100 25.27 62.06 43.06
C LEU A 100 24.86 60.90 43.98
N LEU A 101 24.53 61.19 45.24
CA LEU A 101 23.99 60.18 46.16
C LEU A 101 22.66 59.61 45.66
N LYS A 102 21.78 60.46 45.12
CA LYS A 102 20.51 60.02 44.52
C LYS A 102 20.72 59.17 43.27
N VAL A 103 21.63 59.55 42.39
CA VAL A 103 21.99 58.75 41.21
C VAL A 103 22.59 57.41 41.63
N ARG A 104 23.47 57.38 42.64
CA ARG A 104 24.02 56.14 43.19
C ARG A 104 22.91 55.23 43.72
N GLN A 105 21.97 55.78 44.48
CA GLN A 105 20.83 55.03 45.00
C GLN A 105 19.96 54.48 43.86
N ASN A 106 19.58 55.31 42.89
CA ASN A 106 18.81 54.88 41.71
C ASN A 106 19.56 53.81 40.89
N THR A 107 20.88 53.92 40.77
CA THR A 107 21.71 52.92 40.06
C THR A 107 21.73 51.60 40.80
N SER A 108 21.83 51.64 42.14
CA SER A 108 21.73 50.45 42.99
C SER A 108 20.36 49.78 42.88
N GLU A 109 19.28 50.55 42.94
CA GLU A 109 17.91 50.03 42.76
C GLU A 109 17.70 49.43 41.36
N LEU A 110 18.26 50.06 40.32
CA LEU A 110 18.21 49.52 38.97
C LEU A 110 19.00 48.21 38.86
N GLN A 111 20.18 48.14 39.47
CA GLN A 111 20.98 46.91 39.50
C GLN A 111 20.21 45.78 40.18
N GLU A 112 19.58 46.04 41.32
CA GLU A 112 18.74 45.05 42.02
C GLU A 112 17.58 44.58 41.14
N LYS A 113 16.87 45.51 40.49
CA LYS A 113 15.78 45.18 39.54
C LYS A 113 16.26 44.37 38.35
N VAL A 114 17.41 44.68 37.77
CA VAL A 114 18.00 43.95 36.64
C VAL A 114 18.39 42.54 37.06
N VAL A 115 19.00 42.38 38.23
CA VAL A 115 19.35 41.05 38.77
C VAL A 115 18.09 40.24 39.06
N GLY A 116 17.06 40.86 39.67
CA GLY A 116 15.76 40.24 39.91
C GLY A 116 15.07 39.78 38.62
N LEU A 117 14.95 40.67 37.64
CA LEU A 117 14.39 40.33 36.31
C LEU A 117 15.16 39.21 35.61
N ASN A 118 16.50 39.22 35.69
CA ASN A 118 17.30 38.16 35.10
C ASN A 118 17.06 36.81 35.81
N ALA A 119 16.92 36.80 37.14
CA ALA A 119 16.58 35.60 37.89
C ALA A 119 15.18 35.06 37.53
N GLU A 120 14.18 35.95 37.46
CA GLU A 120 12.81 35.59 37.02
C GLU A 120 12.78 35.09 35.57
N LEU A 121 13.54 35.72 34.67
CA LEU A 121 13.67 35.30 33.28
C LEU A 121 14.33 33.93 33.16
N GLN A 122 15.37 33.66 33.95
CA GLN A 122 16.02 32.35 33.97
C GLN A 122 15.09 31.27 34.54
N GLN A 123 14.36 31.57 35.60
CA GLN A 123 13.41 30.64 36.20
C GLN A 123 12.25 30.31 35.24
N SER A 124 11.65 31.33 34.62
CA SER A 124 10.61 31.15 33.61
C SER A 124 11.14 30.45 32.36
N GLY A 125 12.35 30.78 31.92
CA GLY A 125 13.04 30.11 30.80
C GLY A 125 13.30 28.63 31.08
N LYS A 126 13.73 28.28 32.30
CA LYS A 126 13.93 26.88 32.72
C LYS A 126 12.61 26.11 32.75
N SER A 127 11.56 26.68 33.35
CA SER A 127 10.23 26.06 33.36
C SER A 127 9.67 25.86 31.94
N LEU A 128 9.88 26.84 31.05
CA LEU A 128 9.49 26.74 29.64
C LEU A 128 10.26 25.63 28.90
N TYR A 129 11.56 25.52 29.16
CA TYR A 129 12.39 24.47 28.58
C TYR A 129 11.93 23.07 29.01
N GLU A 130 11.65 22.87 30.29
CA GLU A 130 11.13 21.61 30.84
C GLU A 130 9.80 21.23 30.18
N LYS A 131 8.84 22.16 30.11
CA LYS A 131 7.55 21.95 29.42
C LYS A 131 7.74 21.64 27.93
N LYS A 132 8.69 22.29 27.25
CA LYS A 132 8.99 22.01 25.84
C LYS A 132 9.59 20.61 25.65
N ALA A 133 10.45 20.17 26.56
CA ALA A 133 11.00 18.81 26.54
C ALA A 133 9.90 17.76 26.71
N GLU A 134 8.98 17.96 27.67
CA GLU A 134 7.80 17.12 27.88
C GLU A 134 6.88 17.10 26.65
N LEU A 135 6.64 18.26 26.04
CA LEU A 135 5.84 18.34 24.81
C LEU A 135 6.49 17.55 23.66
N LEU A 136 7.81 17.57 23.55
CA LEU A 136 8.53 16.80 22.54
C LEU A 136 8.48 15.29 22.81
N SER A 137 8.54 14.84 24.07
CA SER A 137 8.35 13.41 24.40
C SER A 137 6.92 12.97 24.08
N LEU A 138 5.91 13.74 24.48
CA LEU A 138 4.50 13.48 24.16
C LEU A 138 4.26 13.43 22.66
N ARG A 139 4.87 14.33 21.86
CA ARG A 139 4.77 14.27 20.39
C ARG A 139 5.40 13.01 19.80
N ARG A 140 6.50 12.51 20.37
CA ARG A 140 7.12 11.25 19.94
C ARG A 140 6.20 10.08 20.24
N GLU A 141 5.62 10.04 21.44
CA GLU A 141 4.63 9.03 21.84
C GLU A 141 3.40 9.07 20.94
N GLN A 142 2.82 10.26 20.69
CA GLN A 142 1.70 10.43 19.78
C GLN A 142 2.01 9.91 18.37
N ARG A 143 3.19 10.20 17.83
CA ARG A 143 3.62 9.67 16.53
C ARG A 143 3.77 8.15 16.53
N ASN A 144 4.27 7.57 17.61
CA ASN A 144 4.37 6.12 17.75
C ASN A 144 2.98 5.47 17.83
N ILE A 145 2.06 6.06 18.60
CA ILE A 145 0.66 5.63 18.68
C ILE A 145 0.00 5.70 17.30
N GLN A 146 0.20 6.79 16.56
CA GLN A 146 -0.38 6.93 15.22
C GLN A 146 0.14 5.85 14.27
N ARG A 147 1.45 5.58 14.26
CA ARG A 147 2.04 4.50 13.44
C ARG A 147 1.50 3.12 13.82
N ALA A 148 1.32 2.86 15.12
CA ALA A 148 0.72 1.62 15.59
C ALA A 148 -0.74 1.51 15.14
N ALA A 149 -1.52 2.59 15.24
CA ALA A 149 -2.90 2.62 14.79
C ALA A 149 -3.02 2.40 13.28
N ASP A 150 -2.16 3.03 12.48
CA ASP A 150 -2.13 2.85 11.03
C ASP A 150 -1.77 1.40 10.64
N ALA A 151 -0.79 0.79 11.32
CA ALA A 151 -0.42 -0.61 11.12
C ALA A 151 -1.56 -1.58 11.50
N VAL A 152 -2.27 -1.33 12.60
CA VAL A 152 -3.43 -2.13 13.00
C VAL A 152 -4.58 -1.98 12.01
N ARG A 153 -4.86 -0.78 11.50
CA ARG A 153 -5.90 -0.56 10.48
C ARG A 153 -5.58 -1.31 9.18
N ALA A 154 -4.33 -1.25 8.73
CA ALA A 154 -3.89 -2.02 7.55
C ALA A 154 -4.02 -3.54 7.78
N GLY A 155 -3.62 -4.03 8.96
CA GLY A 155 -3.82 -5.43 9.34
C GLY A 155 -5.29 -5.84 9.35
N LEU A 156 -6.18 -5.00 9.87
CA LEU A 156 -7.62 -5.25 9.90
C LEU A 156 -8.22 -5.35 8.49
N GLN A 157 -7.85 -4.45 7.57
CA GLN A 157 -8.31 -4.52 6.18
C GLN A 157 -7.91 -5.85 5.52
N VAL A 158 -6.70 -6.30 5.77
CA VAL A 158 -6.16 -7.56 5.26
C VAL A 158 -6.90 -8.77 5.85
N VAL A 159 -7.20 -8.76 7.14
CA VAL A 159 -8.04 -9.80 7.78
C VAL A 159 -9.46 -9.80 7.20
N GLN A 160 -10.07 -8.64 7.01
CA GLN A 160 -11.40 -8.52 6.41
C GLN A 160 -11.44 -9.07 4.99
N MET A 161 -10.41 -8.81 4.18
CA MET A 161 -10.28 -9.40 2.84
C MET A 161 -10.16 -10.93 2.90
N ALA A 162 -9.41 -11.48 3.86
CA ALA A 162 -9.31 -12.92 4.06
C ALA A 162 -10.65 -13.54 4.50
N ALA A 163 -11.38 -12.89 5.41
CA ALA A 163 -12.71 -13.34 5.83
C ALA A 163 -13.72 -13.29 4.68
N ARG A 164 -13.68 -12.22 3.85
CA ARG A 164 -14.50 -12.11 2.65
C ARG A 164 -14.19 -13.20 1.64
N PHE A 165 -12.91 -13.58 1.49
CA PHE A 165 -12.54 -14.72 0.65
C PHE A 165 -13.19 -16.02 1.14
N ASP A 166 -13.17 -16.29 2.45
CA ASP A 166 -13.81 -17.49 3.00
C ASP A 166 -15.32 -17.52 2.72
N GLU A 167 -16.00 -16.37 2.83
CA GLU A 167 -17.41 -16.21 2.48
C GLU A 167 -17.66 -16.43 0.98
N GLN A 168 -16.84 -15.83 0.10
CA GLN A 168 -16.95 -15.99 -1.35
C GLN A 168 -16.73 -17.43 -1.81
N VAL A 169 -15.84 -18.18 -1.14
CA VAL A 169 -15.66 -19.61 -1.40
C VAL A 169 -16.89 -20.40 -0.96
N ALA A 170 -17.52 -20.02 0.15
CA ALA A 170 -18.74 -20.68 0.64
C ALA A 170 -19.97 -20.40 -0.26
N THR A 171 -20.07 -19.19 -0.82
CA THR A 171 -21.14 -18.80 -1.75
C THR A 171 -20.91 -19.23 -3.20
N LYS A 172 -19.80 -19.93 -3.49
CA LYS A 172 -19.38 -20.39 -4.83
C LYS A 172 -19.08 -19.24 -5.82
N GLU A 173 -18.82 -18.03 -5.31
CA GLU A 173 -18.41 -16.89 -6.12
C GLU A 173 -16.90 -16.93 -6.44
N TYR A 174 -16.46 -17.95 -7.16
CA TYR A 174 -15.03 -18.21 -7.34
C TYR A 174 -14.27 -17.12 -8.09
N HIS A 175 -14.93 -16.43 -9.03
CA HIS A 175 -14.35 -15.30 -9.74
C HIS A 175 -14.12 -14.08 -8.82
N ALA A 176 -15.01 -13.85 -7.85
CA ALA A 176 -14.79 -12.81 -6.85
C ALA A 176 -13.68 -13.24 -5.87
N ALA A 177 -13.68 -14.51 -5.46
CA ALA A 177 -12.66 -15.07 -4.57
C ALA A 177 -11.23 -14.93 -5.13
N ILE A 178 -11.02 -15.23 -6.42
CA ILE A 178 -9.67 -15.12 -7.01
C ILE A 178 -9.19 -13.67 -7.10
N LYS A 179 -10.09 -12.72 -7.37
CA LYS A 179 -9.78 -11.29 -7.34
C LYS A 179 -9.42 -10.85 -5.93
N THR A 180 -10.17 -11.29 -4.92
CA THR A 180 -9.89 -11.00 -3.51
C THR A 180 -8.51 -11.52 -3.10
N VAL A 181 -8.12 -12.73 -3.53
CA VAL A 181 -6.75 -13.25 -3.27
C VAL A 181 -5.68 -12.40 -3.95
N GLY A 182 -5.93 -11.93 -5.18
CA GLY A 182 -5.05 -10.98 -5.87
C GLY A 182 -4.88 -9.68 -5.10
N SER A 183 -6.00 -9.04 -4.71
CA SER A 183 -5.98 -7.82 -3.90
C SER A 183 -5.34 -8.03 -2.52
N LEU A 184 -5.52 -9.22 -1.91
CA LEU A 184 -4.89 -9.57 -0.64
C LEU A 184 -3.37 -9.62 -0.75
N ARG A 185 -2.81 -10.11 -1.88
CA ARG A 185 -1.37 -10.08 -2.15
C ARG A 185 -0.83 -8.66 -2.20
N GLU A 186 -1.53 -7.77 -2.92
CA GLU A 186 -1.14 -6.36 -3.05
C GLU A 186 -1.22 -5.64 -1.70
N ALA A 187 -2.33 -5.82 -0.97
CA ALA A 187 -2.52 -5.19 0.34
C ALA A 187 -1.55 -5.71 1.41
N ASN A 188 -1.13 -6.98 1.33
CA ASN A 188 -0.15 -7.55 2.26
C ASN A 188 1.23 -6.87 2.14
N ALA A 189 1.56 -6.24 1.02
CA ALA A 189 2.83 -5.52 0.86
C ALA A 189 3.03 -4.43 1.93
N ALA A 190 1.94 -3.76 2.35
CA ALA A 190 1.97 -2.74 3.39
C ALA A 190 2.25 -3.32 4.79
N VAL A 191 1.81 -4.55 5.06
CA VAL A 191 1.85 -5.19 6.39
C VAL A 191 2.99 -6.21 6.52
N ARG A 192 3.70 -6.52 5.42
CA ARG A 192 4.79 -7.52 5.34
C ARG A 192 5.89 -7.36 6.40
N ARG A 193 6.14 -6.13 6.86
CA ARG A 193 7.16 -5.84 7.90
C ARG A 193 6.80 -6.43 9.27
N HIS A 194 5.53 -6.72 9.52
CA HIS A 194 5.05 -7.27 10.78
C HIS A 194 5.01 -8.81 10.72
N ALA A 195 5.10 -9.47 11.88
CA ALA A 195 5.01 -10.93 11.97
C ALA A 195 3.70 -11.47 11.36
N PHE A 196 2.61 -10.74 11.53
CA PHE A 196 1.31 -11.03 10.92
C PHE A 196 1.36 -11.08 9.38
N GLY A 197 1.99 -10.10 8.72
CA GLY A 197 2.09 -10.07 7.26
C GLY A 197 2.90 -11.24 6.68
N ARG A 198 3.91 -11.73 7.42
CA ARG A 198 4.66 -12.95 7.05
C ARG A 198 3.82 -14.21 7.19
N LEU A 199 3.01 -14.32 8.25
CA LEU A 199 2.09 -15.45 8.43
C LEU A 199 1.05 -15.49 7.30
N LEU A 200 0.52 -14.32 6.91
CA LEU A 200 -0.43 -14.22 5.82
C LEU A 200 0.19 -14.57 4.46
N GLU A 201 1.43 -14.15 4.21
CA GLU A 201 2.14 -14.52 2.98
C GLU A 201 2.26 -16.04 2.83
N ALA A 202 2.49 -16.75 3.93
CA ALA A 202 2.51 -18.20 3.96
C ALA A 202 1.10 -18.84 3.84
N SER A 203 0.03 -18.12 4.17
CA SER A 203 -1.35 -18.62 4.03
C SER A 203 -1.94 -18.40 2.65
N ILE A 204 -1.49 -17.41 1.88
CA ILE A 204 -2.01 -17.11 0.54
C ILE A 204 -1.95 -18.33 -0.41
N PRO A 205 -0.83 -19.07 -0.52
CA PRO A 205 -0.81 -20.29 -1.34
C PRO A 205 -1.80 -21.35 -0.87
N LYS A 206 -2.04 -21.45 0.45
CA LYS A 206 -3.02 -22.39 1.01
C LYS A 206 -4.45 -21.98 0.62
N MET A 207 -4.75 -20.68 0.66
CA MET A 207 -6.03 -20.14 0.19
C MET A 207 -6.26 -20.46 -1.29
N GLU A 208 -5.23 -20.30 -2.13
CA GLU A 208 -5.31 -20.67 -3.55
C GLU A 208 -5.56 -22.17 -3.75
N THR A 209 -4.86 -23.04 -3.02
CA THR A 209 -5.12 -24.48 -3.10
C THR A 209 -6.52 -24.86 -2.62
N ARG A 210 -7.05 -24.17 -1.60
CA ARG A 210 -8.42 -24.36 -1.12
C ARG A 210 -9.45 -23.91 -2.16
N LEU A 211 -9.22 -22.77 -2.81
CA LEU A 211 -10.07 -22.28 -3.91
C LEU A 211 -10.07 -23.28 -5.07
N GLN A 212 -8.89 -23.76 -5.46
CA GLN A 212 -8.75 -24.76 -6.52
C GLN A 212 -9.49 -26.06 -6.16
N ALA A 213 -9.32 -26.55 -4.94
CA ALA A 213 -9.98 -27.77 -4.47
C ALA A 213 -11.51 -27.62 -4.44
N ALA A 214 -12.03 -26.47 -3.98
CA ALA A 214 -13.46 -26.19 -3.96
C ALA A 214 -14.04 -26.17 -5.39
N ALA A 215 -13.41 -25.44 -6.31
CA ALA A 215 -13.85 -25.38 -7.70
C ALA A 215 -13.73 -26.72 -8.44
N LEU A 216 -12.71 -27.52 -8.11
CA LEU A 216 -12.57 -28.88 -8.64
C LEU A 216 -13.66 -29.81 -8.12
N SER A 217 -14.01 -29.72 -6.84
CA SER A 217 -15.11 -30.48 -6.23
C SER A 217 -16.43 -30.15 -6.91
N ASP A 218 -16.74 -28.86 -7.05
CA ASP A 218 -17.96 -28.40 -7.71
C ASP A 218 -18.04 -28.84 -9.18
N MET A 219 -16.91 -28.80 -9.90
CA MET A 219 -16.83 -29.31 -11.28
C MET A 219 -17.06 -30.83 -11.33
N LYS A 220 -16.51 -31.60 -10.39
CA LYS A 220 -16.73 -33.05 -10.30
C LYS A 220 -18.18 -33.40 -9.96
N ASP A 221 -18.81 -32.65 -9.07
CA ASP A 221 -20.23 -32.78 -8.77
C ASP A 221 -21.09 -32.47 -10.00
N TRP A 222 -20.71 -31.44 -10.76
CA TRP A 222 -21.32 -31.14 -12.05
C TRP A 222 -21.13 -32.28 -13.06
N LEU A 223 -19.92 -32.85 -13.19
CA LEU A 223 -19.68 -34.03 -14.05
C LEU A 223 -20.52 -35.24 -13.64
N TYR A 224 -20.77 -35.43 -12.34
CA TYR A 224 -21.65 -36.48 -11.86
C TYR A 224 -23.11 -36.23 -12.25
N GLY A 225 -23.58 -34.99 -12.09
CA GLY A 225 -24.92 -34.57 -12.55
C GLY A 225 -25.06 -34.67 -14.08
N LEU A 226 -23.99 -34.33 -14.80
CA LEU A 226 -23.89 -34.39 -16.25
C LEU A 226 -24.18 -35.80 -16.77
N LYS A 227 -23.84 -36.87 -16.03
CA LYS A 227 -24.15 -38.24 -16.46
C LYS A 227 -25.65 -38.46 -16.74
N LYS A 228 -26.53 -37.90 -15.91
CA LYS A 228 -27.98 -38.04 -16.10
C LYS A 228 -28.45 -37.26 -17.33
N THR A 229 -28.01 -36.01 -17.43
CA THR A 229 -28.38 -35.15 -18.56
C THR A 229 -27.80 -35.65 -19.88
N THR A 230 -26.59 -36.24 -19.85
CA THR A 230 -25.94 -36.89 -21.00
C THR A 230 -26.83 -37.97 -21.60
N ARG A 231 -27.41 -38.84 -20.75
CA ARG A 231 -28.34 -39.88 -21.21
C ARG A 231 -29.59 -39.29 -21.87
N ASP A 232 -30.13 -38.22 -21.30
CA ASP A 232 -31.32 -37.55 -21.81
C ASP A 232 -31.04 -36.82 -23.13
N ILE A 233 -29.87 -36.19 -23.27
CA ILE A 233 -29.37 -35.61 -24.52
C ILE A 233 -29.28 -36.70 -25.58
N GLY A 234 -28.62 -37.81 -25.27
CA GLY A 234 -28.47 -38.93 -26.19
C GLY A 234 -29.82 -39.53 -26.63
N ARG A 235 -30.78 -39.67 -25.70
CA ARG A 235 -32.14 -40.12 -26.02
C ARG A 235 -32.86 -39.15 -26.94
N ARG A 236 -32.77 -37.84 -26.69
CA ARG A 236 -33.40 -36.81 -27.53
C ARG A 236 -32.79 -36.76 -28.92
N LEU A 237 -31.47 -36.85 -29.03
CA LEU A 237 -30.76 -36.93 -30.31
C LEU A 237 -31.14 -38.19 -31.09
N ALA A 238 -31.18 -39.35 -30.43
CA ALA A 238 -31.62 -40.60 -31.05
C ALA A 238 -33.07 -40.51 -31.52
N ALA A 239 -34.00 -40.02 -30.69
CA ALA A 239 -35.41 -39.86 -31.05
C ALA A 239 -35.62 -38.88 -32.21
N ARG A 240 -34.86 -37.76 -32.23
CA ARG A 240 -34.85 -36.81 -33.35
C ARG A 240 -34.41 -37.52 -34.64
N MET A 241 -33.37 -38.35 -34.55
CA MET A 241 -32.86 -39.10 -35.71
C MET A 241 -33.79 -40.24 -36.15
N GLU A 242 -34.46 -40.93 -35.23
CA GLU A 242 -35.48 -41.92 -35.59
C GLU A 242 -36.64 -41.27 -36.34
N LYS A 243 -37.15 -40.12 -35.84
CA LYS A 243 -38.21 -39.36 -36.51
C LYS A 243 -37.76 -38.85 -37.89
N LYS A 244 -36.52 -38.38 -38.01
CA LYS A 244 -35.91 -38.04 -39.32
C LYS A 244 -35.91 -39.27 -40.23
N GLN A 245 -35.51 -40.43 -39.74
CA GLN A 245 -35.46 -41.66 -40.55
C GLN A 245 -36.85 -42.17 -40.97
N GLU A 246 -37.86 -42.07 -40.10
CA GLU A 246 -39.24 -42.42 -40.42
C GLU A 246 -39.83 -41.51 -41.50
N THR A 247 -39.68 -40.19 -41.34
CA THR A 247 -40.15 -39.23 -42.37
C THR A 247 -39.46 -39.45 -43.71
N TRP A 248 -38.17 -39.81 -43.72
CA TRP A 248 -37.47 -40.23 -44.94
C TRP A 248 -38.06 -41.50 -45.55
N ARG A 249 -38.32 -42.55 -44.76
CA ARG A 249 -38.89 -43.80 -45.28
C ARG A 249 -40.29 -43.60 -45.87
N GLU A 250 -41.14 -42.83 -45.20
CA GLU A 250 -42.48 -42.46 -45.69
C GLU A 250 -42.40 -41.64 -46.98
N ARG A 251 -41.41 -40.75 -47.07
CA ARG A 251 -41.18 -39.91 -48.25
C ARG A 251 -40.58 -40.70 -49.41
N ASP A 252 -39.57 -41.53 -49.21
CA ASP A 252 -39.01 -42.39 -50.27
C ASP A 252 -40.06 -43.37 -50.82
N ALA A 253 -40.99 -43.85 -49.98
CA ALA A 253 -42.13 -44.65 -50.43
C ALA A 253 -43.14 -43.84 -51.28
N SER A 254 -43.30 -42.53 -51.03
CA SER A 254 -44.25 -41.65 -51.72
C SER A 254 -43.66 -40.81 -52.85
N VAL A 255 -42.33 -40.67 -52.93
CA VAL A 255 -41.58 -39.97 -54.00
C VAL A 255 -41.73 -40.68 -55.35
N ARG A 256 -42.12 -41.96 -55.37
CA ARG A 256 -42.48 -42.65 -56.61
C ARG A 256 -43.67 -42.03 -57.36
N GLU A 257 -44.48 -41.17 -56.72
CA GLU A 257 -45.70 -40.66 -57.36
C GLU A 257 -45.83 -39.13 -57.46
N ARG A 258 -45.09 -38.28 -56.72
CA ARG A 258 -45.58 -36.88 -56.53
C ARG A 258 -44.62 -35.69 -56.39
N TYR A 259 -43.28 -35.79 -56.41
CA TYR A 259 -42.41 -34.61 -56.16
C TYR A 259 -41.29 -34.39 -57.19
N PHE A 260 -41.01 -33.12 -57.52
CA PHE A 260 -40.01 -32.64 -58.50
C PHE A 260 -38.61 -32.40 -57.89
N VAL A 261 -38.46 -32.55 -56.57
CA VAL A 261 -37.21 -32.33 -55.83
C VAL A 261 -36.82 -33.64 -55.14
N SER A 262 -35.54 -34.01 -55.20
CA SER A 262 -35.02 -35.21 -54.56
C SER A 262 -35.29 -35.19 -53.05
N SER A 263 -35.66 -36.34 -52.49
CA SER A 263 -35.87 -36.59 -51.04
C SER A 263 -34.73 -35.99 -50.18
N ALA A 264 -33.49 -36.07 -50.68
CA ALA A 264 -32.31 -35.53 -50.01
C ALA A 264 -32.24 -33.99 -49.94
N VAL A 265 -32.77 -33.27 -50.94
CA VAL A 265 -32.73 -31.79 -50.98
C VAL A 265 -33.81 -31.19 -50.07
N GLN A 266 -35.00 -31.82 -50.03
CA GLN A 266 -36.08 -31.40 -49.15
C GLN A 266 -35.73 -31.62 -47.67
N PHE A 267 -34.95 -32.66 -47.36
CA PHE A 267 -34.50 -32.92 -45.99
C PHE A 267 -33.65 -31.80 -45.40
N VAL A 268 -32.71 -31.25 -46.17
CA VAL A 268 -31.84 -30.15 -45.72
C VAL A 268 -32.66 -28.89 -45.44
N LEU A 269 -33.74 -28.66 -46.20
CA LEU A 269 -34.65 -27.53 -46.01
C LEU A 269 -35.52 -27.66 -44.75
N ASP A 270 -35.84 -28.89 -44.33
CA ASP A 270 -36.62 -29.14 -43.10
C ASP A 270 -35.78 -28.98 -41.81
N GLU A 271 -34.43 -29.02 -41.90
CA GLU A 271 -33.54 -28.87 -40.73
C GLU A 271 -33.50 -27.44 -40.15
N GLU A 272 -33.81 -26.42 -40.95
CA GLU A 272 -33.79 -25.01 -40.50
C GLU A 272 -34.90 -24.66 -39.48
N PHE A 273 -35.89 -25.55 -39.25
CA PHE A 273 -37.08 -25.25 -38.45
C PHE A 273 -37.17 -25.95 -37.06
N ASP A 274 -36.20 -26.78 -36.69
CA ASP A 274 -36.19 -27.42 -35.35
C ASP A 274 -35.47 -26.50 -34.33
N HIS A 275 -36.25 -25.66 -33.64
CA HIS A 275 -35.74 -24.62 -32.71
C HIS A 275 -35.20 -25.16 -31.36
N ASP A 276 -35.44 -26.42 -31.01
CA ASP A 276 -34.90 -27.02 -29.79
C ASP A 276 -33.56 -27.70 -30.11
N ASP A 277 -32.45 -27.06 -29.76
CA ASP A 277 -31.14 -27.70 -29.75
C ASP A 277 -31.01 -28.54 -28.47
N PRO A 278 -31.11 -29.88 -28.56
CA PRO A 278 -31.12 -30.75 -27.37
C PRO A 278 -29.77 -30.79 -26.65
N THR A 279 -28.74 -30.11 -27.18
CA THR A 279 -27.34 -30.17 -26.73
C THR A 279 -26.92 -29.04 -25.77
N THR A 280 -27.82 -28.10 -25.47
CA THR A 280 -27.50 -26.98 -24.56
C THR A 280 -27.29 -27.48 -23.12
N VAL A 281 -26.02 -27.49 -22.69
CA VAL A 281 -25.61 -27.83 -21.33
C VAL A 281 -24.92 -26.62 -20.72
N ASP A 282 -25.24 -26.30 -19.47
CA ASP A 282 -24.52 -25.26 -18.74
C ASP A 282 -23.09 -25.70 -18.43
N MET A 283 -22.14 -25.12 -19.16
CA MET A 283 -20.70 -25.37 -19.01
C MET A 283 -20.03 -24.41 -18.00
N MET A 284 -20.81 -23.57 -17.31
CA MET A 284 -20.27 -22.58 -16.37
C MET A 284 -19.34 -23.19 -15.31
N PRO A 285 -19.63 -24.34 -14.68
CA PRO A 285 -18.73 -24.94 -13.69
C PRO A 285 -17.36 -25.33 -14.28
N LEU A 286 -17.35 -25.80 -15.54
CA LEU A 286 -16.12 -26.12 -16.26
C LEU A 286 -15.30 -24.84 -16.52
N TYR A 287 -15.94 -23.77 -17.01
CA TYR A 287 -15.25 -22.52 -17.30
C TYR A 287 -14.73 -21.82 -16.05
N GLN A 288 -15.48 -21.85 -14.95
CA GLN A 288 -15.02 -21.31 -13.67
C GLN A 288 -13.79 -22.06 -13.17
N CYS A 289 -13.83 -23.39 -13.20
CA CYS A 289 -12.69 -24.22 -12.79
C CYS A 289 -11.48 -23.99 -13.72
N LEU A 290 -11.70 -23.90 -15.03
CA LEU A 290 -10.66 -23.59 -16.01
C LEU A 290 -10.02 -22.24 -15.73
N HIS A 291 -10.82 -21.19 -15.51
CA HIS A 291 -10.34 -19.84 -15.24
C HIS A 291 -9.46 -19.79 -13.98
N ILE A 292 -9.86 -20.48 -12.92
CA ILE A 292 -9.08 -20.55 -11.68
C ILE A 292 -7.73 -21.23 -11.94
N ASN A 293 -7.74 -22.37 -12.63
CA ASN A 293 -6.51 -23.09 -12.95
C ASN A 293 -5.58 -22.32 -13.90
N GLU A 294 -6.12 -21.51 -14.80
CA GLU A 294 -5.35 -20.56 -15.62
C GLU A 294 -4.66 -19.50 -14.79
N ARG A 295 -5.42 -18.84 -13.90
CA ARG A 295 -4.88 -17.79 -13.02
C ARG A 295 -3.84 -18.31 -12.03
N LEU A 296 -3.94 -19.59 -11.65
CA LEU A 296 -2.97 -20.27 -10.79
C LEU A 296 -1.79 -20.89 -11.57
N GLY A 297 -1.79 -20.84 -12.91
CA GLY A 297 -0.74 -21.43 -13.74
C GLY A 297 -0.74 -22.97 -13.80
N ARG A 298 -1.82 -23.63 -13.39
CA ARG A 298 -1.97 -25.10 -13.32
C ARG A 298 -2.84 -25.69 -14.44
N ARG A 299 -3.04 -24.95 -15.53
CA ARG A 299 -3.88 -25.37 -16.68
C ARG A 299 -3.52 -26.75 -17.24
N ALA A 300 -2.23 -27.06 -17.36
CA ALA A 300 -1.77 -28.34 -17.92
C ALA A 300 -2.03 -29.55 -17.02
N GLU A 301 -2.01 -29.36 -15.70
CA GLU A 301 -2.38 -30.41 -14.73
C GLU A 301 -3.88 -30.66 -14.77
N PHE A 302 -4.67 -29.57 -14.79
CA PHE A 302 -6.12 -29.66 -14.89
C PHE A 302 -6.57 -30.35 -16.18
N ARG A 303 -5.96 -30.02 -17.33
CA ARG A 303 -6.25 -30.69 -18.61
C ARG A 303 -6.03 -32.21 -18.53
N ARG A 304 -4.93 -32.65 -17.91
CA ARG A 304 -4.60 -34.07 -17.75
C ARG A 304 -5.64 -34.77 -16.88
N SER A 305 -5.88 -34.25 -15.67
CA SER A 305 -6.88 -34.80 -14.75
C SER A 305 -8.28 -34.85 -15.36
N PHE A 306 -8.69 -33.80 -16.09
CA PHE A 306 -9.99 -33.78 -16.77
C PHE A 306 -10.06 -34.86 -17.86
N SER A 307 -8.98 -35.04 -18.63
CA SER A 307 -8.97 -36.04 -19.71
C SER A 307 -9.01 -37.48 -19.17
N GLU A 308 -8.32 -37.73 -18.06
CA GLU A 308 -8.39 -38.99 -17.31
C GLU A 308 -9.81 -39.23 -16.77
N ASP A 309 -10.39 -38.26 -16.06
CA ASP A 309 -11.76 -38.36 -15.51
C ASP A 309 -12.79 -38.69 -16.61
N ARG A 310 -12.67 -38.07 -17.80
CA ARG A 310 -13.57 -38.31 -18.94
C ARG A 310 -13.34 -39.67 -19.60
N SER A 311 -12.09 -40.13 -19.69
CA SER A 311 -11.75 -41.48 -20.15
C SER A 311 -12.34 -42.55 -19.24
N ASP A 312 -12.20 -42.35 -17.92
CA ASP A 312 -12.74 -43.27 -16.91
C ASP A 312 -14.27 -43.32 -16.98
N GLN A 313 -14.94 -42.17 -17.16
CA GLN A 313 -16.39 -42.12 -17.35
C GLN A 313 -16.85 -42.91 -18.58
N LEU A 314 -16.18 -42.76 -19.73
CA LEU A 314 -16.49 -43.54 -20.93
C LEU A 314 -16.25 -45.03 -20.68
N SER A 315 -15.16 -45.39 -20.00
CA SER A 315 -14.85 -46.78 -19.67
C SER A 315 -15.92 -47.43 -18.79
N LEU A 316 -16.48 -46.68 -17.84
CA LEU A 316 -17.55 -47.13 -16.94
C LEU A 316 -18.87 -47.32 -17.69
N VAL A 317 -19.19 -46.47 -18.67
CA VAL A 317 -20.36 -46.64 -19.54
C VAL A 317 -20.23 -47.93 -20.34
N LEU A 318 -19.06 -48.18 -20.93
CA LEU A 318 -18.79 -49.36 -21.76
C LEU A 318 -18.63 -50.66 -20.95
N ALA A 319 -18.35 -50.58 -19.65
CA ALA A 319 -18.27 -51.73 -18.76
C ALA A 319 -19.66 -52.24 -18.29
N ALA A 320 -20.74 -51.52 -18.61
CA ALA A 320 -22.09 -51.95 -18.23
C ALA A 320 -22.45 -53.30 -18.89
N ALA A 321 -22.97 -54.23 -18.08
CA ALA A 321 -23.35 -55.55 -18.56
C ALA A 321 -24.56 -55.45 -19.50
N VAL A 322 -24.38 -55.86 -20.75
CA VAL A 322 -25.45 -55.94 -21.75
C VAL A 322 -25.87 -57.39 -21.92
N GLN A 323 -27.19 -57.64 -21.83
CA GLN A 323 -27.78 -58.94 -22.10
C GLN A 323 -28.49 -58.90 -23.45
N PHE A 324 -28.14 -59.84 -24.32
CA PHE A 324 -28.76 -59.99 -25.64
C PHE A 324 -29.85 -61.06 -25.55
N ALA A 325 -31.00 -60.70 -25.00
CA ALA A 325 -32.18 -61.56 -24.92
C ALA A 325 -33.44 -60.82 -25.46
N PRO A 326 -34.45 -61.55 -25.96
CA PRO A 326 -35.70 -60.94 -26.44
C PRO A 326 -36.31 -60.04 -25.35
N GLY A 327 -36.64 -58.80 -25.70
CA GLY A 327 -37.20 -57.81 -24.76
C GLY A 327 -36.20 -57.20 -23.75
N HIS A 328 -34.92 -57.60 -23.76
CA HIS A 328 -33.90 -57.14 -22.80
C HIS A 328 -32.84 -56.19 -23.40
N LEU A 329 -33.07 -55.68 -24.61
CA LEU A 329 -32.15 -54.74 -25.28
C LEU A 329 -32.13 -53.32 -24.69
N GLY A 330 -33.04 -53.00 -23.76
CA GLY A 330 -33.11 -51.66 -23.15
C GLY A 330 -31.82 -51.25 -22.42
N ALA A 331 -31.02 -52.21 -21.95
CA ALA A 331 -29.70 -51.92 -21.38
C ALA A 331 -28.69 -51.45 -22.44
N LEU A 332 -28.71 -52.05 -23.64
CA LEU A 332 -27.88 -51.64 -24.77
C LEU A 332 -28.33 -50.28 -25.31
N GLU A 333 -29.64 -50.09 -25.48
CA GLU A 333 -30.21 -48.80 -25.90
C GLU A 333 -29.82 -47.68 -24.92
N GLY A 334 -29.90 -47.94 -23.61
CA GLY A 334 -29.41 -47.02 -22.59
C GLY A 334 -27.92 -46.70 -22.73
N MET A 335 -27.08 -47.71 -22.95
CA MET A 335 -25.65 -47.51 -23.19
C MET A 335 -25.38 -46.69 -24.46
N LEU A 336 -26.08 -46.96 -25.55
CA LEU A 336 -25.94 -46.18 -26.80
C LEU A 336 -26.33 -44.72 -26.60
N HIS A 337 -27.42 -44.45 -25.86
CA HIS A 337 -27.79 -43.09 -25.49
C HIS A 337 -26.72 -42.42 -24.61
N ASP A 338 -26.14 -43.13 -23.65
CA ASP A 338 -25.05 -42.61 -22.82
C ASP A 338 -23.82 -42.24 -23.68
N ILE A 339 -23.47 -43.07 -24.67
CA ILE A 339 -22.36 -42.83 -25.60
C ILE A 339 -22.64 -41.63 -26.50
N ILE A 340 -23.83 -41.56 -27.13
CA ILE A 340 -24.22 -40.42 -27.99
C ILE A 340 -24.12 -39.12 -27.20
N GLY A 341 -24.73 -39.07 -26.01
CA GLY A 341 -24.70 -37.88 -25.18
C GLY A 341 -23.28 -37.50 -24.78
N PHE A 342 -22.43 -38.49 -24.46
CA PHE A 342 -21.06 -38.24 -24.04
C PHE A 342 -20.29 -37.52 -25.14
N PHE A 343 -20.34 -38.04 -26.36
CA PHE A 343 -19.63 -37.47 -27.50
C PHE A 343 -20.25 -36.17 -28.03
N ALA A 344 -21.56 -35.96 -27.87
CA ALA A 344 -22.19 -34.67 -28.16
C ALA A 344 -21.68 -33.58 -27.20
N VAL A 345 -21.59 -33.89 -25.90
CA VAL A 345 -21.02 -32.95 -24.91
C VAL A 345 -19.54 -32.69 -25.16
N GLU A 346 -18.75 -33.72 -25.49
CA GLU A 346 -17.34 -33.55 -25.87
C GLU A 346 -17.17 -32.65 -27.10
N HIS A 347 -18.01 -32.81 -28.11
CA HIS A 347 -18.01 -31.97 -29.30
C HIS A 347 -18.25 -30.50 -28.93
N ASN A 348 -19.23 -30.22 -28.07
CA ASN A 348 -19.53 -28.88 -27.59
C ASN A 348 -18.37 -28.29 -26.76
N ILE A 349 -17.68 -29.10 -25.96
CA ILE A 349 -16.50 -28.67 -25.20
C ILE A 349 -15.34 -28.31 -26.14
N VAL A 350 -15.08 -29.11 -27.17
CA VAL A 350 -14.05 -28.83 -28.18
C VAL A 350 -14.38 -27.55 -28.96
N ALA A 351 -15.64 -27.37 -29.35
CA ALA A 351 -16.09 -26.18 -30.06
C ALA A 351 -15.95 -24.90 -29.21
N SER A 352 -16.26 -25.00 -27.91
CA SER A 352 -16.24 -23.84 -27.02
C SER A 352 -14.84 -23.51 -26.47
N ALA A 353 -13.98 -24.51 -26.30
CA ALA A 353 -12.65 -24.35 -25.70
C ALA A 353 -11.59 -25.24 -26.40
N PRO A 354 -11.23 -24.93 -27.67
CA PRO A 354 -10.30 -25.74 -28.47
C PRO A 354 -8.89 -25.78 -27.87
N ASP A 355 -8.48 -24.70 -27.21
CA ASP A 355 -7.19 -24.65 -26.53
C ASP A 355 -7.15 -25.55 -25.29
N PHE A 356 -8.29 -25.95 -24.73
CA PHE A 356 -8.36 -26.77 -23.51
C PHE A 356 -8.47 -28.25 -23.87
N ARG A 357 -9.37 -28.60 -24.79
CA ARG A 357 -9.65 -29.97 -25.22
C ARG A 357 -9.36 -30.10 -26.71
N SER A 358 -8.43 -30.99 -27.07
CA SER A 358 -8.08 -31.20 -28.48
C SER A 358 -9.06 -32.17 -29.14
N LYS A 359 -9.35 -31.94 -30.43
CA LYS A 359 -10.16 -32.86 -31.23
C LYS A 359 -9.51 -34.25 -31.32
N ALA A 360 -8.18 -34.31 -31.45
CA ALA A 360 -7.43 -35.56 -31.53
C ALA A 360 -7.60 -36.45 -30.28
N ASP A 361 -7.65 -35.85 -29.08
CA ASP A 361 -7.88 -36.61 -27.84
C ASP A 361 -9.28 -37.22 -27.81
N VAL A 362 -10.29 -36.48 -28.30
CA VAL A 362 -11.67 -36.97 -28.39
C VAL A 362 -11.81 -38.05 -29.46
N ASP A 363 -11.16 -37.89 -30.61
CA ASP A 363 -11.13 -38.89 -31.68
C ASP A 363 -10.48 -40.21 -31.20
N ALA A 364 -9.41 -40.13 -30.40
CA ALA A 364 -8.78 -41.31 -29.79
C ALA A 364 -9.71 -42.02 -28.78
N LEU A 365 -10.49 -41.25 -27.99
CA LEU A 365 -11.52 -41.81 -27.11
C LEU A 365 -12.64 -42.48 -27.91
N TRP A 366 -13.04 -41.88 -29.04
CA TRP A 366 -14.02 -42.45 -29.96
C TRP A 366 -13.54 -43.78 -30.57
N ASP A 367 -12.29 -43.84 -31.03
CA ASP A 367 -11.69 -45.07 -31.56
C ASP A 367 -11.65 -46.19 -30.50
N SER A 368 -11.28 -45.86 -29.27
CA SER A 368 -11.28 -46.81 -28.14
C SER A 368 -12.70 -47.27 -27.79
N GLY A 369 -13.66 -46.35 -27.77
CA GLY A 369 -15.06 -46.63 -27.48
C GLY A 369 -15.72 -47.51 -28.54
N THR A 370 -15.50 -47.21 -29.81
CA THR A 370 -16.02 -48.00 -30.94
C THR A 370 -15.40 -49.40 -31.01
N ALA A 371 -14.10 -49.54 -30.70
CA ALA A 371 -13.45 -50.84 -30.62
C ALA A 371 -14.06 -51.72 -29.51
N LYS A 372 -14.32 -51.15 -28.34
CA LYS A 372 -14.99 -51.85 -27.23
C LYS A 372 -16.45 -52.20 -27.56
N LEU A 373 -17.20 -51.29 -28.16
CA LEU A 373 -18.57 -51.56 -28.61
C LEU A 373 -18.61 -52.70 -29.63
N THR A 374 -17.66 -52.70 -30.57
CA THR A 374 -17.47 -53.77 -31.55
C THR A 374 -17.21 -55.12 -30.89
N ASP A 375 -16.33 -55.17 -29.89
CA ASP A 375 -16.02 -56.39 -29.13
C ASP A 375 -17.25 -56.90 -28.34
N ILE A 376 -18.03 -56.01 -27.71
CA ILE A 376 -19.29 -56.38 -27.03
C ILE A 376 -20.27 -57.05 -28.00
N ILE A 377 -20.43 -56.50 -29.21
CA ILE A 377 -21.33 -57.06 -30.23
C ILE A 377 -20.77 -58.38 -30.77
N ALA A 378 -19.47 -58.44 -31.06
CA ALA A 378 -18.81 -59.63 -31.61
C ALA A 378 -18.89 -60.83 -30.65
N ARG A 379 -18.71 -60.62 -29.34
CA ARG A 379 -18.84 -61.67 -28.32
C ARG A 379 -20.25 -62.28 -28.25
N ASN A 380 -21.27 -61.50 -28.61
CA ASN A 380 -22.68 -61.90 -28.53
C ASN A 380 -23.29 -62.25 -29.90
N ILE A 381 -22.48 -62.34 -30.95
CA ILE A 381 -22.94 -62.51 -32.34
C ILE A 381 -23.77 -63.78 -32.56
N GLN A 382 -23.44 -64.87 -31.85
CA GLN A 382 -24.16 -66.14 -31.95
C GLN A 382 -25.59 -66.02 -31.40
N THR A 383 -25.76 -65.32 -30.27
CA THR A 383 -27.07 -65.07 -29.64
C THR A 383 -27.92 -64.11 -30.48
N ILE A 384 -27.28 -63.13 -31.11
CA ILE A 384 -27.92 -62.18 -32.02
C ILE A 384 -28.43 -62.91 -33.27
N ARG A 385 -27.60 -63.75 -33.91
CA ARG A 385 -27.98 -64.51 -35.12
C ARG A 385 -29.07 -65.56 -34.86
N SER A 386 -29.14 -66.08 -33.64
CA SER A 386 -30.12 -67.11 -33.28
C SER A 386 -31.54 -66.56 -33.14
N ASN A 387 -31.72 -65.25 -32.94
CA ASN A 387 -33.02 -64.62 -32.69
C ASN A 387 -33.27 -63.48 -33.70
N ALA A 388 -34.19 -63.70 -34.64
CA ALA A 388 -34.53 -62.72 -35.68
C ALA A 388 -35.01 -61.36 -35.11
N ASP A 389 -35.83 -61.39 -34.06
CA ASP A 389 -36.36 -60.17 -33.43
C ASP A 389 -35.26 -59.34 -32.76
N VAL A 390 -34.29 -59.99 -32.10
CA VAL A 390 -33.14 -59.33 -31.46
C VAL A 390 -32.22 -58.73 -32.53
N SER A 391 -31.99 -59.47 -33.62
CA SER A 391 -31.19 -59.01 -34.76
C SER A 391 -31.81 -57.77 -35.41
N ALA A 392 -33.12 -57.77 -35.68
CA ALA A 392 -33.81 -56.64 -36.29
C ALA A 392 -33.82 -55.40 -35.38
N ALA A 393 -34.08 -55.57 -34.08
CA ALA A 393 -34.05 -54.48 -33.11
C ALA A 393 -32.63 -53.90 -32.95
N LEU A 394 -31.60 -54.75 -32.89
CA LEU A 394 -30.21 -54.31 -32.83
C LEU A 394 -29.79 -53.56 -34.09
N GLN A 395 -30.18 -54.05 -35.27
CA GLN A 395 -29.89 -53.38 -36.54
C GLN A 395 -30.50 -51.98 -36.57
N ARG A 396 -31.75 -51.81 -36.12
CA ARG A 396 -32.38 -50.48 -36.01
C ARG A 396 -31.61 -49.56 -35.07
N LEU A 397 -31.33 -50.01 -33.84
CA LEU A 397 -30.62 -49.21 -32.83
C LEU A 397 -29.23 -48.78 -33.30
N LEU A 398 -28.46 -49.71 -33.87
CA LEU A 398 -27.12 -49.40 -34.41
C LEU A 398 -27.21 -48.47 -35.61
N THR A 399 -28.19 -48.65 -36.49
CA THR A 399 -28.40 -47.74 -37.64
C THR A 399 -28.65 -46.33 -37.15
N THR A 400 -29.60 -46.12 -36.22
CA THR A 400 -29.86 -44.81 -35.61
C THR A 400 -28.60 -44.22 -34.97
N PHE A 401 -27.89 -45.01 -34.15
CA PHE A 401 -26.64 -44.61 -33.51
C PHE A 401 -25.59 -44.13 -34.53
N THR A 402 -25.42 -44.88 -35.62
CA THR A 402 -24.42 -44.56 -36.65
C THR A 402 -24.74 -43.24 -37.35
N TYR A 403 -26.01 -42.97 -37.67
CA TYR A 403 -26.41 -41.71 -38.28
C TYR A 403 -26.27 -40.52 -37.32
N VAL A 404 -26.65 -40.68 -36.05
CA VAL A 404 -26.47 -39.62 -35.03
C VAL A 404 -24.99 -39.24 -34.91
N MET A 405 -24.09 -40.23 -34.86
CA MET A 405 -22.66 -39.97 -34.72
C MET A 405 -22.04 -39.36 -35.99
N GLU A 406 -22.56 -39.70 -37.16
CA GLU A 406 -22.17 -39.08 -38.43
C GLU A 406 -22.58 -37.60 -38.51
N GLU A 407 -23.78 -37.25 -38.06
CA GLU A 407 -24.25 -35.85 -37.98
C GLU A 407 -23.37 -35.01 -37.03
N ASN A 408 -22.85 -35.63 -35.97
CA ASN A 408 -21.89 -35.02 -35.04
C ASN A 408 -20.42 -35.05 -35.54
N ALA A 409 -20.19 -35.35 -36.82
CA ALA A 409 -18.90 -35.36 -37.50
C ALA A 409 -17.85 -36.35 -36.96
N TYR A 410 -18.30 -37.49 -36.40
CA TYR A 410 -17.42 -38.60 -36.00
C TYR A 410 -17.24 -39.64 -37.11
N ASP A 411 -16.08 -40.32 -37.13
CA ASP A 411 -15.80 -41.36 -38.10
C ASP A 411 -16.52 -42.68 -37.76
N VAL A 412 -17.53 -43.01 -38.55
CA VAL A 412 -18.37 -44.20 -38.34
C VAL A 412 -18.04 -45.36 -39.29
N ARG A 413 -16.94 -45.30 -40.07
CA ARG A 413 -16.57 -46.34 -41.05
C ARG A 413 -16.52 -47.74 -40.43
N LYS A 414 -15.82 -47.87 -39.30
CA LYS A 414 -15.69 -49.14 -38.54
C LYS A 414 -17.05 -49.70 -38.09
N LEU A 415 -17.97 -48.84 -37.68
CA LEU A 415 -19.32 -49.23 -37.26
C LEU A 415 -20.15 -49.73 -38.44
N ARG A 416 -20.04 -49.10 -39.62
CA ARG A 416 -20.74 -49.56 -40.83
C ARG A 416 -20.20 -50.89 -41.32
N GLU A 417 -18.89 -51.09 -41.31
CA GLU A 417 -18.27 -52.38 -41.64
C GLU A 417 -18.76 -53.49 -40.69
N LEU A 418 -18.86 -53.20 -39.39
CA LEU A 418 -19.44 -54.14 -38.42
C LEU A 418 -20.91 -54.44 -38.71
N MET A 419 -21.74 -53.43 -38.99
CA MET A 419 -23.14 -53.66 -39.35
C MET A 419 -23.28 -54.54 -40.60
N LEU A 420 -22.43 -54.33 -41.62
CA LEU A 420 -22.40 -55.17 -42.82
C LEU A 420 -21.95 -56.60 -42.50
N ALA A 421 -20.94 -56.79 -41.65
CA ALA A 421 -20.46 -58.12 -41.26
C ALA A 421 -21.49 -58.91 -40.42
N VAL A 422 -22.27 -58.21 -39.59
CA VAL A 422 -23.25 -58.84 -38.70
C VAL A 422 -24.59 -59.12 -39.43
N PHE A 423 -25.08 -58.17 -40.24
CA PHE A 423 -26.41 -58.19 -40.84
C PHE A 423 -26.45 -58.28 -42.37
N GLY A 424 -25.31 -58.20 -43.06
CA GLY A 424 -25.23 -58.22 -44.52
C GLY A 424 -25.20 -59.61 -45.17
N ALA A 425 -25.58 -60.66 -44.42
CA ALA A 425 -25.64 -62.04 -44.89
C ALA A 425 -27.08 -62.51 -45.09
#